data_AF-A0A644V8N4-F1
#
_entry.id   AF-A0A644V8N4-F1
#
_cell.length_a   1.000
_cell.length_b   1.000
_cell.length_c   1.000
_cell.angle_alpha   90.00
_cell.angle_beta   90.00
_cell.angle_gamma   90.00
#
_symmetry.space_group_name_H-M   'P 1'
#
loop_
_entity.id
_entity.type
_entity.pdbx_description
1 polymer ?
#
loop_
_entity_poly.entity_id
_entity_poly.type
_entity_poly.pdbx_seq_one_letter_code
_entity_poly.pdbx_strand_id
1 'polypeptide(L)'
;MKTWPLSLLTILFPLLLSARPTQPENLRFGDALQTVRGHLSRYPEKRVSPGDTYLLLYADGRAATATVRAGLAGQEAAGRDLLARVFPLEPSGYVVVAASPLLPRIIAYSFTAGCGKPESGNPLLTLLRADLKSRLDYAAESGQAAVVSEPMPRRDRPEQWPATGDGWLKTNWTQNAPYNNLCPMDPVTASRSYAGCPAVAMAQILNFHKNLNNTRFDDGDDYYHSYAGRNYQIDDDHAQNGFPSFPQLNIYLDTLQAHYERDVNLNNTDKAALVFACGVACTQVFTSEASGTFGVNQALEAYLRFGFSTVALLDENDADLYERLRQNMMDTLPAHLAVVDPGWTTGHNVVVDGYNSDDYYHLNFGWGGMYNGWYLLPEEIPYNLTVVEGVVLDICRDTTTVSSHNLQAGQAKVFPNPTAGRLTIAFPASPGQINSVKIYNAAGCLIESRENISSGAFTPDLSDRPGGLYLFTICNQQGRVTSGKFVISR
;
A
#
# COMPACT_ATOMS: atom_id res chain seq x y z
N MET A 1 12.08 74.77 25.60
CA MET A 1 13.44 74.46 25.08
C MET A 1 13.72 72.98 25.33
N LYS A 2 14.33 72.30 24.34
CA LYS A 2 14.48 70.84 24.13
C LYS A 2 13.24 70.17 23.51
N THR A 3 13.23 69.49 22.35
CA THR A 3 14.07 69.39 21.13
C THR A 3 13.26 68.54 20.14
N TRP A 4 13.24 68.92 18.86
CA TRP A 4 12.66 68.25 17.68
C TRP A 4 13.42 66.95 17.30
N PRO A 5 13.06 66.12 16.27
CA PRO A 5 12.05 66.31 15.20
C PRO A 5 11.14 65.10 14.86
N LEU A 6 9.96 65.41 14.29
CA LEU A 6 9.33 64.59 13.24
C LEU A 6 10.15 64.80 11.95
N SER A 7 10.55 63.72 11.27
CA SER A 7 10.69 63.61 9.80
C SER A 7 11.53 62.39 9.43
N LEU A 8 10.89 61.38 8.82
CA LEU A 8 11.38 60.53 7.73
C LEU A 8 10.50 59.27 7.64
N LEU A 9 9.31 59.40 7.06
CA LEU A 9 8.61 58.24 6.51
C LEU A 9 7.63 58.69 5.42
N THR A 10 8.17 59.29 4.38
CA THR A 10 7.44 59.48 3.13
C THR A 10 8.44 59.32 2.00
N ILE A 11 8.07 58.49 1.01
CA ILE A 11 8.80 58.17 -0.23
C ILE A 11 9.73 56.95 -0.13
N LEU A 12 9.14 55.74 -0.19
CA LEU A 12 9.51 54.64 -1.10
C LEU A 12 8.78 53.37 -0.65
N PHE A 13 7.89 52.88 -1.52
CA PHE A 13 7.17 51.59 -1.58
C PHE A 13 5.65 51.74 -1.68
N PRO A 14 5.15 51.92 -2.90
CA PRO A 14 3.98 51.17 -3.32
C PRO A 14 4.23 50.56 -4.70
N LEU A 15 4.82 49.37 -4.73
CA LEU A 15 4.84 48.49 -5.91
C LEU A 15 5.45 47.15 -5.51
N LEU A 16 4.73 46.35 -4.72
CA LEU A 16 4.95 44.91 -4.55
C LEU A 16 3.79 44.31 -3.74
N LEU A 17 2.57 44.44 -4.27
CA LEU A 17 1.46 43.55 -3.91
C LEU A 17 0.55 43.39 -5.13
N SER A 18 0.28 42.14 -5.47
CA SER A 18 -0.66 41.63 -6.50
C SER A 18 -0.13 41.26 -7.90
N ALA A 19 1.10 40.77 -8.02
CA ALA A 19 1.31 39.66 -8.97
C ALA A 19 0.96 38.36 -8.22
N ARG A 20 -0.32 37.96 -8.22
CA ARG A 20 -0.60 36.52 -8.05
C ARG A 20 0.21 35.82 -9.13
N PRO A 21 1.02 34.79 -8.84
CA PRO A 21 1.59 33.99 -9.92
C PRO A 21 0.41 33.55 -10.78
N THR A 22 0.41 33.96 -12.04
CA THR A 22 -0.57 33.48 -13.02
C THR A 22 -0.45 31.97 -12.98
N GLN A 23 -1.48 31.26 -12.50
CA GLN A 23 -1.52 29.80 -12.59
C GLN A 23 -1.20 29.46 -14.05
N PRO A 24 -0.22 28.58 -14.30
CA PRO A 24 0.14 28.24 -15.65
C PRO A 24 -1.09 27.72 -16.39
N GLU A 25 -1.26 28.13 -17.65
CA GLU A 25 -2.40 27.68 -18.46
C GLU A 25 -2.44 26.14 -18.47
N ASN A 26 -3.64 25.58 -18.32
CA ASN A 26 -3.85 24.15 -18.45
C ASN A 26 -3.34 23.67 -19.82
N LEU A 27 -2.67 22.51 -19.81
CA LEU A 27 -2.24 21.79 -21.01
C LEU A 27 -3.44 21.65 -21.95
N ARG A 28 -3.27 22.05 -23.21
CA ARG A 28 -4.33 21.99 -24.21
C ARG A 28 -4.60 20.55 -24.61
N PHE A 29 -5.82 20.26 -25.07
CA PHE A 29 -6.20 18.93 -25.53
C PHE A 29 -5.23 18.35 -26.58
N GLY A 30 -4.83 19.14 -27.57
CA GLY A 30 -3.92 18.69 -28.64
C GLY A 30 -2.56 18.23 -28.10
N ASP A 31 -2.01 18.97 -27.13
CA ASP A 31 -0.73 18.65 -26.50
C ASP A 31 -0.84 17.42 -25.58
N ALA A 32 -1.98 17.27 -24.89
CA ALA A 32 -2.28 16.08 -24.10
C ALA A 32 -2.40 14.83 -25.00
N LEU A 33 -3.10 14.94 -26.13
CA LEU A 33 -3.22 13.83 -27.09
C LEU A 33 -1.88 13.47 -27.72
N GLN A 34 -1.03 14.46 -28.03
CA GLN A 34 0.33 14.22 -28.52
C GLN A 34 1.19 13.52 -27.45
N THR A 35 1.03 13.91 -26.17
CA THR A 35 1.69 13.23 -25.04
C THR A 35 1.30 11.75 -25.00
N VAL A 36 0.00 11.43 -25.08
CA VAL A 36 -0.47 10.04 -25.12
C VAL A 36 0.09 9.29 -26.33
N ARG A 37 0.01 9.87 -27.53
CA ARG A 37 0.55 9.23 -28.75
C ARG A 37 2.07 9.01 -28.66
N GLY A 38 2.80 9.93 -28.05
CA GLY A 38 4.22 9.78 -27.77
C GLY A 38 4.50 8.59 -26.84
N HIS A 39 3.76 8.48 -25.74
CA HIS A 39 3.89 7.34 -24.82
C HIS A 39 3.52 5.99 -25.48
N LEU A 40 2.42 5.97 -26.24
CA LEU A 40 1.99 4.77 -26.97
C LEU A 40 2.91 4.40 -28.14
N SER A 41 3.83 5.26 -28.57
CA SER A 41 4.77 4.92 -29.65
C SER A 41 5.69 3.75 -29.30
N ARG A 42 5.89 3.48 -28.00
CA ARG A 42 6.62 2.31 -27.47
C ARG A 42 5.76 1.02 -27.47
N TYR A 43 4.45 1.15 -27.72
CA TYR A 43 3.43 0.11 -27.59
C TYR A 43 2.55 0.05 -28.86
N PRO A 44 3.06 -0.48 -29.99
CA PRO A 44 2.36 -0.48 -31.28
C PRO A 44 1.00 -1.21 -31.26
N GLU A 45 0.76 -2.07 -30.28
CA GLU A 45 -0.48 -2.77 -30.03
C GLU A 45 -1.59 -1.90 -29.39
N LYS A 46 -1.25 -0.69 -28.93
CA LYS A 46 -2.17 0.23 -28.25
C LYS A 46 -2.40 1.51 -29.04
N ARG A 47 -3.65 1.96 -29.00
CA ARG A 47 -4.07 3.23 -29.60
C ARG A 47 -5.18 3.86 -28.76
N VAL A 48 -5.29 5.18 -28.83
CA VAL A 48 -6.42 5.92 -28.26
C VAL A 48 -7.70 5.53 -29.01
N SER A 49 -8.82 5.41 -28.30
CA SER A 49 -10.10 5.04 -28.90
C SER A 49 -10.55 6.01 -30.01
N PRO A 50 -11.07 5.51 -31.15
CA PRO A 50 -11.66 6.32 -32.22
C PRO A 50 -12.79 7.20 -31.70
N GLY A 51 -12.86 8.44 -32.19
CA GLY A 51 -13.82 9.45 -31.73
C GLY A 51 -13.34 10.26 -30.52
N ASP A 52 -12.08 10.08 -30.09
CA ASP A 52 -11.39 10.87 -29.05
C ASP A 52 -12.30 11.22 -27.87
N THR A 53 -12.97 10.21 -27.32
CA THR A 53 -13.73 10.36 -26.07
C THR A 53 -12.77 10.21 -24.89
N TYR A 54 -12.79 11.15 -23.96
CA TYR A 54 -11.92 11.19 -22.78
C TYR A 54 -12.70 11.68 -21.57
N LEU A 55 -12.16 11.47 -20.37
CA LEU A 55 -12.72 12.00 -19.14
C LEU A 55 -11.94 13.23 -18.69
N LEU A 56 -12.67 14.26 -18.27
CA LEU A 56 -12.15 15.45 -17.60
C LEU A 56 -12.32 15.26 -16.10
N LEU A 57 -11.24 15.34 -15.33
CA LEU A 57 -11.26 15.27 -13.87
C LEU A 57 -11.00 16.65 -13.28
N TYR A 58 -11.93 17.16 -12.47
CA TYR A 58 -11.86 18.48 -11.85
C TYR A 58 -11.55 18.41 -10.35
N ALA A 59 -10.98 19.48 -9.79
CA ALA A 59 -10.63 19.57 -8.37
C ALA A 59 -11.84 19.46 -7.41
N ASP A 60 -13.03 19.88 -7.87
CA ASP A 60 -14.29 19.73 -7.13
C ASP A 60 -14.80 18.26 -7.08
N GLY A 61 -14.07 17.33 -7.70
CA GLY A 61 -14.38 15.89 -7.72
C GLY A 61 -15.37 15.49 -8.78
N ARG A 62 -15.86 16.45 -9.58
CA ARG A 62 -16.67 16.12 -10.74
C ARG A 62 -15.77 15.49 -11.80
N ALA A 63 -16.25 14.42 -12.39
CA ALA A 63 -15.71 13.85 -13.61
C ALA A 63 -16.76 13.97 -14.71
N ALA A 64 -16.33 14.29 -15.93
CA ALA A 64 -17.23 14.41 -17.06
C ALA A 64 -16.62 13.76 -18.30
N THR A 65 -17.45 13.08 -19.09
CA THR A 65 -17.04 12.60 -20.42
C THR A 65 -17.08 13.74 -21.43
N ALA A 66 -16.01 13.89 -22.21
CA ALA A 66 -15.92 14.79 -23.34
C ALA A 66 -15.58 14.00 -24.62
N THR A 67 -15.97 14.53 -25.78
CA THR A 67 -15.73 13.91 -27.09
C THR A 67 -15.23 15.00 -28.03
N VAL A 68 -14.22 14.72 -28.85
CA VAL A 68 -13.79 15.66 -29.90
C VAL A 68 -14.84 15.69 -31.02
N ARG A 69 -15.33 16.89 -31.34
CA ARG A 69 -16.21 17.12 -32.49
C ARG A 69 -15.46 17.95 -33.53
N ALA A 70 -15.25 17.38 -34.72
CA ALA A 70 -14.61 18.09 -35.85
C ALA A 70 -13.26 18.77 -35.50
N GLY A 71 -12.43 18.13 -34.66
CA GLY A 71 -11.14 18.65 -34.22
C GLY A 71 -11.20 19.67 -33.07
N LEU A 72 -12.39 20.03 -32.58
CA LEU A 72 -12.57 20.83 -31.37
C LEU A 72 -12.84 19.91 -30.18
N ALA A 73 -12.06 20.07 -29.11
CA ALA A 73 -12.33 19.46 -27.82
C ALA A 73 -13.77 19.81 -27.37
N GLY A 74 -14.49 18.85 -26.81
CA GLY A 74 -15.82 19.10 -26.23
C GLY A 74 -15.77 20.23 -25.19
N GLN A 75 -16.90 20.91 -24.95
CA GLN A 75 -16.92 22.10 -24.08
C GLN A 75 -16.28 21.82 -22.71
N GLU A 76 -15.09 22.39 -22.49
CA GLU A 76 -14.47 22.52 -21.19
C GLU A 76 -15.25 23.58 -20.41
N ALA A 77 -15.71 23.26 -19.21
CA ALA A 77 -16.45 24.23 -18.40
C ALA A 77 -15.48 25.33 -17.96
N ALA A 78 -15.63 26.53 -18.53
CA ALA A 78 -14.84 27.69 -18.14
C ALA A 78 -14.99 27.95 -16.63
N GLY A 79 -13.86 28.16 -15.94
CA GLY A 79 -13.83 28.50 -14.51
C GLY A 79 -13.78 27.32 -13.53
N ARG A 80 -13.40 26.11 -13.95
CA ARG A 80 -13.08 25.00 -13.05
C ARG A 80 -11.63 24.54 -13.17
N ASP A 81 -11.03 24.22 -12.04
CA ASP A 81 -9.66 23.72 -11.96
C ASP A 81 -9.59 22.28 -12.46
N LEU A 82 -9.16 22.12 -13.72
CA LEU A 82 -8.94 20.81 -14.34
C LEU A 82 -7.66 20.19 -13.78
N LEU A 83 -7.74 18.94 -13.31
CA LEU A 83 -6.59 18.20 -12.78
C LEU A 83 -5.97 17.25 -13.81
N ALA A 84 -6.80 16.53 -14.56
CA ALA A 84 -6.32 15.54 -15.52
C ALA A 84 -7.31 15.25 -16.66
N ARG A 85 -6.78 14.67 -17.73
CA ARG A 85 -7.51 14.04 -18.83
C ARG A 85 -7.24 12.54 -18.84
N VAL A 86 -8.29 11.73 -18.80
CA VAL A 86 -8.19 10.26 -18.87
C VAL A 86 -8.61 9.80 -20.27
N PHE A 87 -7.69 9.18 -21.00
CA PHE A 87 -7.89 8.68 -22.35
C PHE A 87 -8.07 7.16 -22.33
N PRO A 88 -9.28 6.62 -22.58
CA PRO A 88 -9.46 5.20 -22.82
C PRO A 88 -8.67 4.72 -24.04
N LEU A 89 -8.17 3.49 -23.96
CA LEU A 89 -7.41 2.83 -25.04
C LEU A 89 -8.21 1.69 -25.66
N GLU A 90 -7.87 1.36 -26.90
CA GLU A 90 -8.31 0.13 -27.56
C GLU A 90 -7.22 -0.96 -27.58
N PRO A 91 -7.58 -2.25 -27.48
CA PRO A 91 -8.94 -2.77 -27.21
C PRO A 91 -9.41 -2.57 -25.76
N SER A 92 -8.47 -2.29 -24.86
CA SER A 92 -8.72 -1.91 -23.47
C SER A 92 -7.50 -1.14 -22.94
N GLY A 93 -7.69 -0.45 -21.82
CA GLY A 93 -6.66 0.36 -21.18
C GLY A 93 -7.10 1.79 -20.94
N TYR A 94 -6.23 2.57 -20.31
CA TYR A 94 -6.35 4.01 -20.17
C TYR A 94 -4.99 4.68 -20.04
N VAL A 95 -4.89 5.97 -20.34
CA VAL A 95 -3.75 6.84 -20.00
C VAL A 95 -4.26 8.11 -19.35
N VAL A 96 -3.69 8.49 -18.22
CA VAL A 96 -4.03 9.71 -17.47
C VAL A 96 -2.95 10.74 -17.69
N VAL A 97 -3.34 11.88 -18.24
CA VAL A 97 -2.45 13.03 -18.49
C VAL A 97 -2.80 14.16 -17.54
N ALA A 98 -1.81 14.66 -16.80
CA ALA A 98 -2.01 15.83 -15.93
C ALA A 98 -2.37 17.07 -16.76
N ALA A 99 -3.28 17.89 -16.24
CA ALA A 99 -3.69 19.12 -16.90
C ALA A 99 -2.75 20.28 -16.60
N SER A 100 -2.07 20.29 -15.44
CA SER A 100 -1.09 21.33 -15.10
C SER A 100 0.31 20.96 -15.60
N PRO A 101 1.05 21.89 -16.24
CA PRO A 101 2.44 21.66 -16.62
C PRO A 101 3.39 21.63 -15.42
N LEU A 102 2.92 21.94 -14.21
CA LEU A 102 3.71 21.82 -12.98
C LEU A 102 3.81 20.36 -12.48
N LEU A 103 3.08 19.44 -13.08
CA LEU A 103 3.03 18.02 -12.70
C LEU A 103 3.65 17.14 -13.80
N PRO A 104 4.10 15.91 -13.47
CA PRO A 104 4.50 14.93 -14.45
C PRO A 104 3.39 14.70 -15.50
N ARG A 105 3.78 14.53 -16.75
CA ARG A 105 2.83 14.49 -17.86
C ARG A 105 1.87 13.30 -17.78
N ILE A 106 2.40 12.10 -17.54
CA ILE A 106 1.60 10.87 -17.44
C ILE A 106 1.60 10.44 -15.98
N ILE A 107 0.42 10.41 -15.37
CA ILE A 107 0.26 10.11 -13.95
C ILE A 107 -0.01 8.64 -13.74
N ALA A 108 -0.85 8.07 -14.58
CA ALA A 108 -1.22 6.66 -14.51
C ALA A 108 -1.56 6.12 -15.89
N TYR A 109 -1.40 4.82 -16.09
CA TYR A 109 -1.87 4.14 -17.30
C TYR A 109 -2.14 2.67 -17.03
N SER A 110 -2.94 2.06 -17.88
CA SER A 110 -3.14 0.62 -17.93
C SER A 110 -3.29 0.19 -19.37
N PHE A 111 -2.73 -0.96 -19.70
CA PHE A 111 -2.89 -1.57 -21.01
C PHE A 111 -3.94 -2.67 -21.02
N THR A 112 -4.49 -3.06 -19.88
CA THR A 112 -5.46 -4.16 -19.82
C THR A 112 -6.76 -3.75 -19.13
N ALA A 113 -6.68 -2.96 -18.07
CA ALA A 113 -7.84 -2.54 -17.30
C ALA A 113 -8.51 -1.28 -17.85
N GLY A 114 -9.83 -1.19 -17.69
CA GLY A 114 -10.57 0.04 -17.93
C GLY A 114 -10.48 1.02 -16.77
N CYS A 115 -10.66 2.32 -17.05
CA CYS A 115 -10.77 3.37 -16.04
C CYS A 115 -12.18 3.50 -15.43
N GLY A 116 -13.12 2.62 -15.81
CA GLY A 116 -14.53 2.67 -15.43
C GLY A 116 -15.28 3.93 -15.90
N LYS A 117 -16.48 4.13 -15.35
CA LYS A 117 -17.34 5.29 -15.64
C LYS A 117 -16.97 6.50 -14.76
N PRO A 118 -17.21 7.74 -15.22
CA PRO A 118 -17.02 8.96 -14.43
C PRO A 118 -18.16 9.17 -13.44
N GLU A 119 -18.32 8.26 -12.49
CA GLU A 119 -19.37 8.31 -11.45
C GLU A 119 -18.77 8.40 -10.05
N SER A 120 -19.58 8.89 -9.10
CA SER A 120 -19.20 8.90 -7.68
C SER A 120 -18.92 7.48 -7.21
N GLY A 121 -17.73 7.24 -6.65
CA GLY A 121 -17.30 5.91 -6.17
C GLY A 121 -16.25 5.22 -7.04
N ASN A 122 -15.80 5.83 -8.15
CA ASN A 122 -14.67 5.32 -8.92
C ASN A 122 -13.35 5.52 -8.15
N PRO A 123 -12.69 4.45 -7.64
CA PRO A 123 -11.55 4.57 -6.74
C PRO A 123 -10.32 5.19 -7.42
N LEU A 124 -10.11 4.94 -8.72
CA LEU A 124 -9.04 5.57 -9.49
C LEU A 124 -9.24 7.09 -9.59
N LEU A 125 -10.45 7.54 -9.90
CA LEU A 125 -10.72 8.98 -10.03
C LEU A 125 -10.65 9.68 -8.67
N THR A 126 -11.07 9.02 -7.58
CA THR A 126 -10.90 9.53 -6.21
C THR A 126 -9.41 9.69 -5.87
N LEU A 127 -8.60 8.65 -6.13
CA LEU A 127 -7.15 8.67 -5.91
C LEU A 127 -6.49 9.80 -6.70
N LEU A 128 -6.72 9.86 -8.01
CA LEU A 128 -6.17 10.89 -8.90
C LEU A 128 -6.57 12.31 -8.45
N ARG A 129 -7.80 12.49 -7.98
CA ARG A 129 -8.28 13.79 -7.53
C ARG A 129 -7.53 14.24 -6.29
N ALA A 130 -7.48 13.39 -5.27
CA ALA A 130 -6.79 13.68 -4.01
C ALA A 130 -5.31 13.97 -4.27
N ASP A 131 -4.66 13.10 -5.02
CA ASP A 131 -3.23 13.18 -5.35
C ASP A 131 -2.90 14.44 -6.14
N LEU A 132 -3.51 14.61 -7.31
CA LEU A 132 -3.16 15.72 -8.20
C LEU A 132 -3.50 17.08 -7.59
N LYS A 133 -4.54 17.16 -6.75
CA LYS A 133 -4.84 18.39 -6.02
C LYS A 133 -3.72 18.72 -5.03
N SER A 134 -3.30 17.75 -4.21
CA SER A 134 -2.21 17.92 -3.25
C SER A 134 -0.89 18.29 -3.94
N ARG A 135 -0.51 17.61 -5.04
CA ARG A 135 0.71 17.94 -5.79
C ARG A 135 0.67 19.33 -6.39
N LEU A 136 -0.49 19.74 -6.91
CA LEU A 136 -0.66 21.06 -7.54
C LEU A 136 -0.58 22.19 -6.50
N ASP A 137 -1.21 22.00 -5.35
CA ASP A 137 -1.15 22.96 -4.24
C ASP A 137 0.30 23.13 -3.77
N TYR A 138 1.02 22.03 -3.59
CA TYR A 138 2.44 22.05 -3.25
C TYR A 138 3.30 22.77 -4.29
N ALA A 139 3.12 22.45 -5.57
CA ALA A 139 3.90 23.07 -6.65
C ALA A 139 3.61 24.59 -6.75
N ALA A 140 2.37 24.99 -6.48
CA ALA A 140 1.99 26.40 -6.46
C ALA A 140 2.58 27.16 -5.26
N GLU A 141 2.69 26.53 -4.10
CA GLU A 141 3.23 27.12 -2.88
C GLU A 141 4.77 27.16 -2.85
N SER A 142 5.43 26.08 -3.29
CA SER A 142 6.88 25.94 -3.29
C SER A 142 7.56 26.70 -4.44
N GLY A 143 6.81 27.06 -5.49
CA GLY A 143 7.37 27.62 -6.73
C GLY A 143 8.24 26.65 -7.51
N GLN A 144 8.29 25.38 -7.09
CA GLN A 144 8.97 24.30 -7.81
C GLN A 144 7.96 23.64 -8.74
N ALA A 145 8.17 23.77 -10.05
CA ALA A 145 7.58 22.82 -10.97
C ALA A 145 8.14 21.43 -10.63
N ALA A 146 7.32 20.38 -10.65
CA ALA A 146 7.84 19.02 -10.61
C ALA A 146 8.93 18.92 -11.67
N VAL A 147 10.10 18.37 -11.30
CA VAL A 147 11.23 18.21 -12.22
C VAL A 147 10.71 17.43 -13.42
N VAL A 148 10.40 18.15 -14.50
CA VAL A 148 10.01 17.57 -15.77
C VAL A 148 11.29 16.90 -16.24
N SER A 149 11.39 15.58 -16.08
CA SER A 149 12.37 14.83 -16.83
C SER A 149 12.18 15.21 -18.29
N GLU A 150 13.23 15.81 -18.86
CA GLU A 150 13.34 16.19 -20.26
C GLU A 150 12.71 15.10 -21.16
N PRO A 151 12.08 15.47 -22.29
CA PRO A 151 11.41 14.51 -23.15
C PRO A 151 12.42 13.43 -23.57
N MET A 152 12.29 12.24 -22.95
CA MET A 152 13.22 11.13 -23.12
C MET A 152 13.48 10.87 -24.60
N PRO A 153 14.71 11.08 -25.10
CA PRO A 153 15.11 10.51 -26.36
C PRO A 153 15.63 9.10 -26.10
N ARG A 154 14.83 8.06 -26.39
CA ARG A 154 15.25 6.78 -27.01
C ARG A 154 14.11 5.76 -27.10
N ARG A 155 14.29 4.83 -28.02
CA ARG A 155 13.31 3.99 -28.73
C ARG A 155 12.81 2.76 -27.95
N ASP A 156 13.09 2.65 -26.65
CA ASP A 156 12.92 1.39 -25.90
C ASP A 156 11.87 1.48 -24.79
N ARG A 157 11.27 0.33 -24.44
CA ARG A 157 10.33 0.19 -23.30
C ARG A 157 11.13 0.20 -21.98
N PRO A 158 10.56 0.72 -20.87
CA PRO A 158 11.22 0.64 -19.57
C PRO A 158 11.43 -0.83 -19.15
N GLU A 159 12.46 -1.08 -18.37
CA GLU A 159 12.60 -2.35 -17.66
C GLU A 159 11.47 -2.46 -16.62
N GLN A 160 10.96 -3.67 -16.41
CA GLN A 160 9.76 -3.88 -15.60
C GLN A 160 9.83 -5.18 -14.81
N TRP A 161 9.24 -5.16 -13.61
CA TRP A 161 9.04 -6.29 -12.73
C TRP A 161 7.53 -6.41 -12.42
N PRO A 162 6.87 -7.49 -12.85
CA PRO A 162 7.41 -8.59 -13.67
C PRO A 162 7.81 -8.15 -15.08
N ALA A 163 8.73 -8.88 -15.69
CA ALA A 163 9.15 -8.65 -17.09
C ALA A 163 8.02 -8.90 -18.11
N THR A 164 6.94 -9.59 -17.71
CA THR A 164 5.80 -9.89 -18.57
C THR A 164 4.46 -9.68 -17.86
N GLY A 165 3.55 -8.98 -18.56
CA GLY A 165 2.20 -8.67 -18.09
C GLY A 165 2.12 -7.44 -17.20
N ASP A 166 0.92 -7.11 -16.74
CA ASP A 166 0.66 -6.01 -15.81
C ASP A 166 0.63 -6.59 -14.38
N GLY A 167 1.64 -6.29 -13.56
CA GLY A 167 1.76 -6.75 -12.16
C GLY A 167 2.03 -8.26 -11.96
N TRP A 168 2.57 -8.62 -10.79
CA TRP A 168 2.85 -10.01 -10.37
C TRP A 168 1.55 -10.80 -10.14
N LEU A 169 0.52 -10.18 -9.56
CA LEU A 169 -0.76 -10.82 -9.30
C LEU A 169 -1.52 -10.99 -10.60
N LYS A 170 -1.88 -12.23 -10.93
CA LYS A 170 -2.75 -12.55 -12.08
C LYS A 170 -4.23 -12.67 -11.70
N THR A 171 -4.53 -12.57 -10.40
CA THR A 171 -5.89 -12.62 -9.86
C THR A 171 -6.50 -11.23 -9.75
N ASN A 172 -7.79 -11.16 -10.06
CA ASN A 172 -8.58 -9.93 -10.01
C ASN A 172 -9.71 -10.11 -8.97
N TRP A 173 -9.36 -10.13 -7.68
CA TRP A 173 -10.36 -10.32 -6.63
C TRP A 173 -11.16 -9.02 -6.41
N THR A 174 -12.34 -9.16 -5.82
CA THR A 174 -13.25 -8.04 -5.54
C THR A 174 -13.84 -8.18 -4.14
N GLN A 175 -14.58 -7.17 -3.69
CA GLN A 175 -15.17 -7.15 -2.35
C GLN A 175 -16.58 -7.77 -2.27
N ASN A 176 -17.13 -8.16 -3.42
CA ASN A 176 -18.45 -8.80 -3.57
C ASN A 176 -18.33 -10.32 -3.68
N ALA A 177 -19.47 -11.00 -3.90
CA ALA A 177 -19.50 -12.43 -4.11
C ALA A 177 -18.56 -12.85 -5.27
N PRO A 178 -17.82 -13.97 -5.12
CA PRO A 178 -17.88 -14.91 -4.01
C PRO A 178 -17.03 -14.53 -2.78
N TYR A 179 -16.22 -13.48 -2.86
CA TYR A 179 -15.17 -13.18 -1.86
C TYR A 179 -15.73 -12.78 -0.50
N ASN A 180 -16.93 -12.22 -0.43
CA ASN A 180 -17.60 -11.88 0.82
C ASN A 180 -18.61 -12.93 1.31
N ASN A 181 -18.69 -14.11 0.69
CA ASN A 181 -19.73 -15.10 1.00
C ASN A 181 -19.73 -15.56 2.48
N LEU A 182 -18.59 -15.46 3.16
CA LEU A 182 -18.41 -15.84 4.56
C LEU A 182 -18.33 -14.65 5.51
N CYS A 183 -18.43 -13.41 5.01
CA CYS A 183 -18.47 -12.21 5.86
C CYS A 183 -19.79 -12.15 6.66
N PRO A 184 -19.84 -11.44 7.79
CA PRO A 184 -21.06 -11.31 8.58
C PRO A 184 -22.23 -10.72 7.77
N MET A 185 -23.44 -11.20 8.04
CA MET A 185 -24.67 -10.54 7.64
C MET A 185 -24.81 -9.24 8.44
N ASP A 186 -25.06 -8.15 7.72
CA ASP A 186 -25.33 -6.86 8.33
C ASP A 186 -26.68 -6.93 9.07
N PRO A 187 -26.72 -6.75 10.40
CA PRO A 187 -27.95 -6.88 11.17
C PRO A 187 -28.96 -5.76 10.89
N VAL A 188 -28.56 -4.66 10.25
CA VAL A 188 -29.44 -3.52 9.91
C VAL A 188 -30.14 -3.76 8.58
N THR A 189 -29.41 -4.24 7.57
CA THR A 189 -29.92 -4.37 6.19
C THR A 189 -30.26 -5.80 5.80
N ALA A 190 -29.91 -6.78 6.65
CA ALA A 190 -29.99 -8.21 6.36
C ALA A 190 -29.28 -8.60 5.05
N SER A 191 -28.29 -7.82 4.62
CA SER A 191 -27.47 -8.08 3.44
C SER A 191 -26.08 -8.55 3.86
N ARG A 192 -25.41 -9.34 3.01
CA ARG A 192 -24.03 -9.76 3.25
C ARG A 192 -23.13 -8.54 3.28
N SER A 193 -22.30 -8.39 4.31
CA SER A 193 -21.32 -7.31 4.38
C SER A 193 -20.31 -7.39 3.24
N TYR A 194 -19.75 -6.26 2.82
CA TYR A 194 -18.61 -6.26 1.91
C TYR A 194 -17.41 -6.95 2.57
N ALA A 195 -16.53 -7.53 1.74
CA ALA A 195 -15.31 -8.16 2.24
C ALA A 195 -14.34 -7.17 2.90
N GLY A 196 -14.31 -5.92 2.44
CA GLY A 196 -13.39 -4.89 2.89
C GLY A 196 -12.08 -4.88 2.09
N CYS A 197 -11.62 -3.67 1.74
CA CYS A 197 -10.42 -3.51 0.95
C CYS A 197 -9.13 -4.03 1.62
N PRO A 198 -8.90 -3.90 2.94
CA PRO A 198 -7.67 -4.41 3.56
C PRO A 198 -7.62 -5.94 3.51
N ALA A 199 -8.75 -6.59 3.80
CA ALA A 199 -8.86 -8.05 3.74
C ALA A 199 -8.66 -8.59 2.32
N VAL A 200 -9.22 -7.94 1.30
CA VAL A 200 -9.02 -8.36 -0.10
C VAL A 200 -7.57 -8.12 -0.56
N ALA A 201 -6.93 -7.01 -0.17
CA ALA A 201 -5.53 -6.75 -0.50
C ALA A 201 -4.61 -7.83 0.11
N MET A 202 -4.76 -8.08 1.41
CA MET A 202 -4.02 -9.12 2.12
C MET A 202 -4.25 -10.50 1.52
N ALA A 203 -5.52 -10.88 1.30
CA ALA A 203 -5.85 -12.19 0.76
C ALA A 203 -5.28 -12.43 -0.65
N GLN A 204 -5.22 -11.40 -1.49
CA GLN A 204 -4.58 -11.49 -2.81
C GLN A 204 -3.06 -11.74 -2.70
N ILE A 205 -2.37 -11.09 -1.75
CA ILE A 205 -0.93 -11.28 -1.52
C ILE A 205 -0.65 -12.69 -0.99
N LEU A 206 -1.41 -13.15 0.01
CA LEU A 206 -1.25 -14.50 0.55
C LEU A 206 -1.56 -15.58 -0.49
N ASN A 207 -2.57 -15.34 -1.33
CA ASN A 207 -2.88 -16.23 -2.44
C ASN A 207 -1.79 -16.26 -3.51
N PHE A 208 -1.17 -15.12 -3.82
CA PHE A 208 -0.05 -15.06 -4.74
C PHE A 208 1.11 -15.94 -4.27
N HIS A 209 1.47 -15.84 -2.98
CA HIS A 209 2.50 -16.70 -2.37
C HIS A 209 2.03 -18.12 -2.07
N LYS A 210 0.72 -18.41 -2.19
CA LYS A 210 0.09 -19.67 -1.77
C LYS A 210 0.48 -20.07 -0.34
N ASN A 211 0.57 -19.08 0.55
CA ASN A 211 1.12 -19.26 1.88
C ASN A 211 0.21 -18.62 2.93
N LEU A 212 -0.37 -19.46 3.79
CA LEU A 212 -1.16 -19.05 4.96
C LEU A 212 -0.34 -19.03 6.25
N ASN A 213 0.93 -19.45 6.15
CA ASN A 213 1.85 -19.67 7.26
C ASN A 213 1.23 -20.50 8.39
N ASN A 214 0.45 -21.51 8.00
CA ASN A 214 -0.27 -22.42 8.89
C ASN A 214 -1.20 -21.73 9.91
N THR A 215 -1.68 -20.52 9.62
CA THR A 215 -2.54 -19.77 10.54
C THR A 215 -3.81 -20.56 10.91
N ARG A 216 -4.19 -20.52 12.18
CA ARG A 216 -5.45 -21.04 12.72
C ARG A 216 -6.01 -20.03 13.70
N PHE A 217 -7.33 -19.96 13.82
CA PHE A 217 -8.04 -19.08 14.75
C PHE A 217 -8.60 -19.86 15.94
N ASP A 218 -8.64 -19.24 17.11
CA ASP A 218 -9.27 -19.75 18.33
C ASP A 218 -9.91 -18.60 19.12
N ASP A 219 -10.53 -18.89 20.26
CA ASP A 219 -11.21 -17.89 21.12
C ASP A 219 -10.28 -16.72 21.55
N GLY A 220 -8.95 -16.86 21.43
CA GLY A 220 -8.01 -15.77 21.65
C GLY A 220 -8.02 -14.69 20.55
N ASP A 221 -8.63 -14.98 19.40
CA ASP A 221 -8.81 -14.08 18.26
C ASP A 221 -10.16 -13.36 18.26
N ASP A 222 -10.98 -13.62 19.28
CA ASP A 222 -12.27 -12.97 19.40
C ASP A 222 -12.11 -11.45 19.52
N TYR A 223 -12.98 -10.73 18.83
CA TYR A 223 -13.08 -9.29 18.95
C TYR A 223 -14.52 -8.81 18.83
N TYR A 224 -14.78 -7.71 19.52
CA TYR A 224 -16.08 -7.07 19.50
C TYR A 224 -16.20 -6.13 18.31
N HIS A 225 -17.07 -6.49 17.36
CA HIS A 225 -17.41 -5.61 16.24
C HIS A 225 -18.37 -4.52 16.72
N SER A 226 -17.93 -3.25 16.71
CA SER A 226 -18.78 -2.10 17.03
C SER A 226 -18.59 -0.98 16.02
N TYR A 227 -19.53 -0.84 15.08
CA TYR A 227 -19.46 0.19 14.06
C TYR A 227 -20.83 0.56 13.50
N ALA A 228 -21.09 1.87 13.34
CA ALA A 228 -22.32 2.40 12.75
C ALA A 228 -23.60 1.74 13.30
N GLY A 229 -23.65 1.53 14.62
CA GLY A 229 -24.79 0.91 15.33
C GLY A 229 -24.89 -0.62 15.23
N ARG A 230 -23.95 -1.29 14.54
CA ARG A 230 -23.88 -2.75 14.41
C ARG A 230 -22.91 -3.29 15.46
N ASN A 231 -23.44 -4.13 16.35
CA ASN A 231 -22.75 -4.62 17.54
C ASN A 231 -22.93 -6.14 17.64
N TYR A 232 -21.83 -6.90 17.58
CA TYR A 232 -21.81 -8.36 17.72
C TYR A 232 -20.37 -8.84 17.98
N GLN A 233 -20.23 -10.04 18.51
CA GLN A 233 -18.94 -10.70 18.73
C GLN A 233 -18.53 -11.50 17.49
N ILE A 234 -17.27 -11.36 17.09
CA ILE A 234 -16.60 -12.34 16.25
C ILE A 234 -15.70 -13.13 17.22
N ASP A 235 -15.80 -14.46 17.35
CA ASP A 235 -16.64 -15.38 16.58
C ASP A 235 -17.97 -15.79 17.23
N ASP A 236 -18.23 -15.47 18.50
CA ASP A 236 -19.34 -16.02 19.30
C ASP A 236 -20.75 -15.81 18.70
N ASP A 237 -20.99 -14.73 17.95
CA ASP A 237 -22.28 -14.46 17.31
C ASP A 237 -22.38 -15.06 15.88
N HIS A 238 -21.49 -15.99 15.50
CA HIS A 238 -21.41 -16.54 14.15
C HIS A 238 -22.74 -17.08 13.61
N ALA A 239 -23.53 -17.74 14.46
CA ALA A 239 -24.81 -18.32 14.08
C ALA A 239 -25.86 -17.24 13.79
N GLN A 240 -25.92 -16.20 14.62
CA GLN A 240 -26.87 -15.10 14.48
C GLN A 240 -26.54 -14.21 13.27
N ASN A 241 -25.24 -14.00 13.02
CA ASN A 241 -24.76 -13.14 11.95
C ASN A 241 -24.32 -13.92 10.70
N GLY A 242 -24.56 -15.23 10.64
CA GLY A 242 -24.45 -16.04 9.42
C GLY A 242 -23.04 -16.15 8.83
N PHE A 243 -22.01 -16.19 9.66
CA PHE A 243 -20.61 -16.42 9.29
C PHE A 243 -20.10 -17.73 9.93
N PRO A 244 -18.96 -18.32 9.50
CA PRO A 244 -18.45 -19.53 10.12
C PRO A 244 -17.81 -19.23 11.48
N SER A 245 -18.01 -20.11 12.47
CA SER A 245 -17.17 -20.10 13.68
C SER A 245 -15.70 -20.38 13.33
N PHE A 246 -14.78 -20.05 14.22
CA PHE A 246 -13.35 -20.30 14.01
C PHE A 246 -13.00 -21.78 13.75
N PRO A 247 -13.57 -22.77 14.46
CA PRO A 247 -13.39 -24.18 14.09
C PRO A 247 -13.81 -24.48 12.65
N GLN A 248 -14.93 -23.91 12.18
CA GLN A 248 -15.40 -24.11 10.81
C GLN A 248 -14.54 -23.36 9.79
N LEU A 249 -14.07 -22.15 10.12
CA LEU A 249 -13.15 -21.38 9.30
C LEU A 249 -11.82 -22.12 9.14
N ASN A 250 -11.28 -22.69 10.22
CA ASN A 250 -10.06 -23.50 10.19
C ASN A 250 -10.17 -24.71 9.26
N ILE A 251 -11.32 -25.39 9.21
CA ILE A 251 -11.57 -26.48 8.25
C ILE A 251 -11.49 -25.97 6.79
N TYR A 252 -12.01 -24.78 6.52
CA TYR A 252 -11.88 -24.17 5.19
C TYR A 252 -10.44 -23.77 4.89
N LEU A 253 -9.68 -23.28 5.86
CA LEU A 253 -8.25 -22.97 5.71
C LEU A 253 -7.41 -24.24 5.49
N ASP A 254 -7.72 -25.36 6.15
CA ASP A 254 -7.11 -26.67 5.89
C ASP A 254 -7.34 -27.09 4.43
N THR A 255 -8.57 -26.92 3.93
CA THR A 255 -8.95 -27.24 2.56
C THR A 255 -8.19 -26.37 1.56
N LEU A 256 -8.15 -25.07 1.80
CA LEU A 256 -7.40 -24.10 1.00
C LEU A 256 -5.91 -24.44 0.95
N GLN A 257 -5.29 -24.71 2.09
CA GLN A 257 -3.88 -25.11 2.18
C GLN A 257 -3.62 -26.38 1.36
N ALA A 258 -4.52 -27.36 1.46
CA ALA A 258 -4.41 -28.60 0.70
C ALA A 258 -4.65 -28.41 -0.81
N HIS A 259 -5.38 -27.37 -1.23
CA HIS A 259 -5.47 -26.96 -2.63
C HIS A 259 -4.18 -26.29 -3.11
N TYR A 260 -3.55 -25.45 -2.29
CA TYR A 260 -2.23 -24.87 -2.60
C TYR A 260 -1.15 -25.94 -2.78
N GLU A 261 -1.07 -26.91 -1.86
CA GLU A 261 -0.08 -28.00 -1.91
C GLU A 261 -0.24 -28.92 -3.12
N ARG A 262 -1.47 -29.08 -3.61
CA ARG A 262 -1.78 -29.93 -4.77
C ARG A 262 -1.91 -29.15 -6.09
N ASP A 263 -1.65 -27.85 -6.05
CA ASP A 263 -1.82 -26.93 -7.18
C ASP A 263 -3.23 -27.01 -7.82
N VAL A 264 -4.25 -27.09 -6.97
CA VAL A 264 -5.66 -27.12 -7.39
C VAL A 264 -6.20 -25.68 -7.46
N ASN A 265 -7.00 -25.41 -8.50
CA ASN A 265 -7.68 -24.12 -8.64
C ASN A 265 -8.63 -23.86 -7.46
N LEU A 266 -8.53 -22.66 -6.87
CA LEU A 266 -9.38 -22.28 -5.75
C LEU A 266 -10.85 -22.17 -6.15
N ASN A 267 -11.71 -22.80 -5.35
CA ASN A 267 -13.16 -22.65 -5.46
C ASN A 267 -13.64 -21.36 -4.77
N ASN A 268 -14.96 -21.12 -4.78
CA ASN A 268 -15.54 -19.90 -4.20
C ASN A 268 -15.44 -19.85 -2.67
N THR A 269 -15.55 -21.00 -1.99
CA THR A 269 -15.39 -21.10 -0.53
C THR A 269 -13.96 -20.85 -0.11
N ASP A 270 -12.97 -21.38 -0.85
CA ASP A 270 -11.55 -21.13 -0.61
C ASP A 270 -11.23 -19.63 -0.59
N LYS A 271 -11.71 -18.91 -1.62
CA LYS A 271 -11.54 -17.47 -1.76
C LYS A 271 -12.22 -16.72 -0.62
N ALA A 272 -13.48 -17.07 -0.31
CA ALA A 272 -14.23 -16.44 0.75
C ALA A 272 -13.63 -16.70 2.14
N ALA A 273 -13.08 -17.90 2.38
CA ALA A 273 -12.45 -18.28 3.64
C ALA A 273 -11.15 -17.51 3.84
N LEU A 274 -10.30 -17.40 2.82
CA LEU A 274 -9.09 -16.59 2.93
C LEU A 274 -9.40 -15.12 3.19
N VAL A 275 -10.35 -14.56 2.44
CA VAL A 275 -10.74 -13.16 2.58
C VAL A 275 -11.35 -12.89 3.96
N PHE A 276 -12.25 -13.76 4.43
CA PHE A 276 -12.83 -13.61 5.77
C PHE A 276 -11.77 -13.76 6.88
N ALA A 277 -10.87 -14.75 6.78
CA ALA A 277 -9.74 -14.92 7.71
C ALA A 277 -8.81 -13.69 7.76
N CYS A 278 -8.49 -13.10 6.62
CA CYS A 278 -7.72 -11.85 6.58
C CYS A 278 -8.48 -10.71 7.26
N GLY A 279 -9.81 -10.63 7.07
CA GLY A 279 -10.67 -9.66 7.74
C GLY A 279 -10.70 -9.80 9.26
N VAL A 280 -10.82 -11.04 9.75
CA VAL A 280 -10.76 -11.35 11.19
C VAL A 280 -9.41 -10.93 11.77
N ALA A 281 -8.30 -11.30 11.14
CA ALA A 281 -6.97 -10.93 11.61
C ALA A 281 -6.71 -9.42 11.56
N CYS A 282 -7.34 -8.71 10.61
CA CYS A 282 -7.32 -7.25 10.57
C CYS A 282 -8.20 -6.60 11.65
N THR A 283 -8.94 -7.38 12.46
CA THR A 283 -9.97 -6.87 13.38
C THR A 283 -10.91 -5.85 12.71
N GLN A 284 -11.28 -6.12 11.45
CA GLN A 284 -11.96 -5.14 10.62
C GLN A 284 -13.44 -4.99 10.98
N VAL A 285 -14.02 -3.84 10.62
CA VAL A 285 -15.47 -3.63 10.68
C VAL A 285 -16.13 -4.11 9.39
N PHE A 286 -17.32 -4.69 9.52
CA PHE A 286 -18.11 -5.26 8.44
C PHE A 286 -19.50 -4.61 8.36
N THR A 287 -19.83 -4.06 7.20
CA THR A 287 -21.20 -3.60 6.90
C THR A 287 -21.57 -3.89 5.44
N SER A 288 -22.86 -3.82 5.11
CA SER A 288 -23.32 -3.90 3.72
C SER A 288 -23.10 -2.62 2.91
N GLU A 289 -22.49 -1.58 3.50
CA GLU A 289 -22.23 -0.30 2.83
C GLU A 289 -20.74 -0.14 2.52
N ALA A 290 -19.88 -0.42 3.51
CA ALA A 290 -18.43 -0.49 3.41
C ALA A 290 -17.85 -1.28 4.59
N SER A 291 -16.79 -2.03 4.34
CA SER A 291 -16.05 -2.77 5.36
C SER A 291 -14.57 -2.41 5.28
N GLY A 292 -13.85 -2.43 6.40
CA GLY A 292 -12.43 -2.08 6.41
C GLY A 292 -11.87 -1.85 7.80
N THR A 293 -10.66 -1.31 7.85
CA THR A 293 -9.92 -0.99 9.07
C THR A 293 -9.95 0.52 9.33
N PHE A 294 -9.61 0.92 10.54
CA PHE A 294 -9.45 2.33 10.94
C PHE A 294 -8.05 2.87 10.67
N GLY A 295 -7.09 1.99 10.40
CA GLY A 295 -5.78 2.39 9.89
C GLY A 295 -4.95 1.20 9.40
N VAL A 296 -3.85 1.52 8.73
CA VAL A 296 -2.94 0.56 8.11
C VAL A 296 -2.22 -0.35 9.13
N ASN A 297 -2.07 0.10 10.38
CA ASN A 297 -1.49 -0.72 11.46
C ASN A 297 -2.25 -2.04 11.66
N GLN A 298 -3.58 -2.05 11.46
CA GLN A 298 -4.37 -3.28 11.56
C GLN A 298 -3.99 -4.30 10.49
N ALA A 299 -3.56 -3.86 9.30
CA ALA A 299 -3.04 -4.77 8.27
C ALA A 299 -1.68 -5.35 8.69
N LEU A 300 -0.77 -4.54 9.24
CA LEU A 300 0.51 -5.01 9.79
C LEU A 300 0.28 -6.08 10.86
N GLU A 301 -0.60 -5.80 11.84
CA GLU A 301 -0.97 -6.73 12.90
C GLU A 301 -1.56 -8.03 12.34
N ALA A 302 -2.36 -7.96 11.29
CA ALA A 302 -2.91 -9.15 10.63
C ALA A 302 -1.83 -10.04 10.02
N TYR A 303 -0.83 -9.48 9.33
CA TYR A 303 0.29 -10.27 8.81
C TYR A 303 1.13 -10.89 9.93
N LEU A 304 1.40 -10.13 11.00
CA LEU A 304 2.08 -10.65 12.19
C LEU A 304 1.28 -11.77 12.85
N ARG A 305 -0.06 -11.65 12.88
CA ARG A 305 -0.97 -12.68 13.40
C ARG A 305 -0.96 -13.94 12.56
N PHE A 306 -0.86 -13.82 11.24
CA PHE A 306 -0.60 -14.96 10.36
C PHE A 306 0.82 -15.54 10.55
N GLY A 307 1.71 -14.84 11.27
CA GLY A 307 3.07 -15.29 11.61
C GLY A 307 4.14 -14.84 10.62
N PHE A 308 3.84 -13.90 9.73
CA PHE A 308 4.83 -13.29 8.84
C PHE A 308 5.67 -12.27 9.61
N SER A 309 6.78 -12.74 10.20
CA SER A 309 7.62 -11.92 11.08
C SER A 309 8.57 -10.94 10.38
N THR A 310 8.70 -11.03 9.06
CA THR A 310 9.58 -10.15 8.25
C THR A 310 8.94 -8.84 7.87
N VAL A 311 7.62 -8.71 8.07
CA VAL A 311 6.87 -7.54 7.63
C VAL A 311 7.34 -6.25 8.31
N ALA A 312 7.25 -5.16 7.57
CA ALA A 312 7.45 -3.82 8.10
C ALA A 312 6.39 -2.88 7.55
N LEU A 313 5.93 -1.94 8.37
CA LEU A 313 5.12 -0.82 7.93
C LEU A 313 6.01 0.40 7.79
N LEU A 314 5.97 1.04 6.62
CA LEU A 314 6.61 2.33 6.36
C LEU A 314 5.56 3.35 5.90
N ASP A 315 5.78 4.62 6.19
CA ASP A 315 4.90 5.72 5.75
C ASP A 315 5.68 6.81 4.99
N GLU A 316 5.00 7.91 4.61
CA GLU A 316 5.62 9.00 3.83
C GLU A 316 6.80 9.69 4.55
N ASN A 317 6.95 9.48 5.85
CA ASN A 317 8.03 10.05 6.66
C ASN A 317 9.29 9.16 6.65
N ASP A 318 9.21 7.92 6.16
CA ASP A 318 10.32 6.98 6.10
C ASP A 318 11.12 7.16 4.81
N ALA A 319 12.37 7.62 4.97
CA ALA A 319 13.26 7.92 3.84
C ALA A 319 13.59 6.71 2.95
N ASP A 320 13.42 5.47 3.43
CA ASP A 320 13.67 4.24 2.69
C ASP A 320 12.40 3.63 2.06
N LEU A 321 11.23 4.26 2.20
CA LEU A 321 9.94 3.73 1.70
C LEU A 321 10.03 3.30 0.23
N TYR A 322 10.37 4.23 -0.66
CA TYR A 322 10.35 3.99 -2.11
C TYR A 322 11.42 3.00 -2.54
N GLU A 323 12.63 3.12 -2.00
CA GLU A 323 13.71 2.17 -2.29
C GLU A 323 13.35 0.75 -1.85
N ARG A 324 12.74 0.59 -0.68
CA ARG A 324 12.33 -0.73 -0.17
C ARG A 324 11.13 -1.29 -0.91
N LEU A 325 10.16 -0.45 -1.29
CA LEU A 325 9.02 -0.84 -2.11
C LEU A 325 9.47 -1.31 -3.50
N ARG A 326 10.36 -0.55 -4.15
CA ARG A 326 11.00 -0.93 -5.41
C ARG A 326 11.70 -2.27 -5.30
N GLN A 327 12.51 -2.46 -4.25
CA GLN A 327 13.22 -3.72 -4.00
C GLN A 327 12.25 -4.88 -3.78
N ASN A 328 11.15 -4.68 -3.05
CA ASN A 328 10.09 -5.68 -2.88
C ASN A 328 9.51 -6.12 -4.23
N MET A 329 9.25 -5.19 -5.15
CA MET A 329 8.75 -5.54 -6.49
C MET A 329 9.77 -6.35 -7.29
N MET A 330 11.06 -6.02 -7.22
CA MET A 330 12.12 -6.78 -7.89
C MET A 330 12.33 -8.16 -7.28
N ASP A 331 12.15 -8.30 -5.96
CA ASP A 331 12.25 -9.56 -5.22
C ASP A 331 10.97 -10.40 -5.27
N THR A 332 9.98 -10.00 -6.08
CA THR A 332 8.69 -10.71 -6.22
C THR A 332 7.92 -10.78 -4.89
N LEU A 333 7.93 -9.68 -4.13
CA LEU A 333 7.23 -9.50 -2.86
C LEU A 333 6.16 -8.39 -3.02
N PRO A 334 4.94 -8.70 -3.48
CA PRO A 334 3.84 -7.74 -3.51
C PRO A 334 3.60 -7.09 -2.15
N ALA A 335 3.33 -5.79 -2.14
CA ALA A 335 3.18 -4.98 -0.94
C ALA A 335 1.73 -4.54 -0.74
N HIS A 336 1.34 -4.31 0.51
CA HIS A 336 0.01 -3.83 0.86
C HIS A 336 0.08 -2.32 1.07
N LEU A 337 -0.58 -1.54 0.22
CA LEU A 337 -0.60 -0.08 0.27
C LEU A 337 -1.96 0.41 0.78
N ALA A 338 -1.95 1.21 1.83
CA ALA A 338 -3.10 1.98 2.29
C ALA A 338 -2.99 3.42 1.81
N VAL A 339 -4.08 3.93 1.23
CA VAL A 339 -4.21 5.31 0.76
C VAL A 339 -5.39 5.99 1.45
N VAL A 340 -5.26 7.29 1.71
CA VAL A 340 -6.30 8.13 2.33
C VAL A 340 -6.54 9.39 1.52
N ASP A 341 -7.70 10.02 1.70
CA ASP A 341 -7.90 11.38 1.24
C ASP A 341 -7.21 12.39 2.20
N PRO A 342 -6.94 13.63 1.77
CA PRO A 342 -6.28 14.63 2.61
C PRO A 342 -7.06 14.96 3.90
N GLY A 343 -8.37 14.70 3.92
CA GLY A 343 -9.22 14.87 5.10
C GLY A 343 -9.19 13.70 6.07
N TRP A 344 -8.51 12.60 5.75
CA TRP A 344 -8.51 11.36 6.54
C TRP A 344 -9.91 10.83 6.86
N THR A 345 -10.85 11.07 5.93
CA THR A 345 -12.26 10.69 6.05
C THR A 345 -12.59 9.42 5.27
N THR A 346 -11.80 9.11 4.25
CA THR A 346 -11.96 7.96 3.38
C THR A 346 -10.59 7.35 3.09
N GLY A 347 -10.48 6.03 3.27
CA GLY A 347 -9.30 5.26 2.90
C GLY A 347 -9.60 4.15 1.90
N HIS A 348 -8.59 3.69 1.18
CA HIS A 348 -8.64 2.49 0.36
C HIS A 348 -7.35 1.70 0.49
N ASN A 349 -7.44 0.38 0.46
CA ASN A 349 -6.28 -0.52 0.54
C ASN A 349 -6.15 -1.27 -0.79
N VAL A 350 -4.95 -1.26 -1.34
CA VAL A 350 -4.62 -1.84 -2.65
C VAL A 350 -3.35 -2.68 -2.54
N VAL A 351 -3.09 -3.51 -3.55
CA VAL A 351 -1.82 -4.23 -3.66
C VAL A 351 -0.92 -3.48 -4.62
N VAL A 352 0.33 -3.25 -4.23
CA VAL A 352 1.41 -2.88 -5.15
C VAL A 352 2.10 -4.15 -5.57
N ASP A 353 2.09 -4.46 -6.86
CA ASP A 353 2.60 -5.73 -7.37
C ASP A 353 3.43 -5.57 -8.65
N GLY A 354 3.95 -4.39 -8.91
CA GLY A 354 4.97 -4.23 -9.94
C GLY A 354 5.68 -2.89 -9.86
N TYR A 355 6.83 -2.82 -10.51
CA TYR A 355 7.63 -1.61 -10.66
C TYR A 355 8.23 -1.56 -12.07
N ASN A 356 8.43 -0.37 -12.63
CA ASN A 356 9.21 -0.18 -13.84
C ASN A 356 10.21 0.97 -13.73
N SER A 357 11.21 0.98 -14.60
CA SER A 357 12.32 1.95 -14.58
C SER A 357 11.94 3.38 -14.99
N ASP A 358 10.67 3.64 -15.29
CA ASP A 358 10.10 4.99 -15.45
C ASP A 358 9.42 5.45 -14.12
N ASP A 359 9.70 4.75 -13.00
CA ASP A 359 9.21 4.98 -11.63
C ASP A 359 7.70 4.78 -11.41
N TYR A 360 7.05 4.00 -12.27
CA TYR A 360 5.66 3.60 -12.04
C TYR A 360 5.58 2.32 -11.22
N TYR A 361 4.61 2.30 -10.31
CA TYR A 361 4.22 1.12 -9.54
C TYR A 361 2.88 0.59 -10.06
N HIS A 362 2.77 -0.73 -10.24
CA HIS A 362 1.50 -1.34 -10.63
C HIS A 362 0.61 -1.53 -9.41
N LEU A 363 -0.61 -1.01 -9.47
CA LEU A 363 -1.62 -1.08 -8.42
C LEU A 363 -2.74 -2.03 -8.83
N ASN A 364 -3.02 -3.03 -7.99
CA ASN A 364 -4.23 -3.82 -8.03
C ASN A 364 -5.23 -3.29 -7.00
N PHE A 365 -6.32 -2.70 -7.47
CA PHE A 365 -7.27 -2.01 -6.61
C PHE A 365 -8.13 -2.96 -5.77
N GLY A 366 -8.22 -4.26 -6.11
CA GLY A 366 -9.17 -5.19 -5.49
C GLY A 366 -10.62 -4.95 -5.92
N TRP A 367 -10.83 -4.51 -7.16
CA TRP A 367 -12.15 -4.22 -7.76
C TRP A 367 -12.40 -5.08 -9.01
N GLY A 368 -12.03 -6.35 -8.97
CA GLY A 368 -12.28 -7.26 -10.09
C GLY A 368 -11.44 -6.94 -11.34
N GLY A 369 -10.28 -6.29 -11.15
CA GLY A 369 -9.37 -5.92 -12.24
C GLY A 369 -9.69 -4.59 -12.91
N MET A 370 -10.85 -3.98 -12.62
CA MET A 370 -11.12 -2.60 -13.01
C MET A 370 -10.14 -1.68 -12.29
N TYR A 371 -9.76 -0.57 -12.94
CA TYR A 371 -8.89 0.48 -12.40
C TYR A 371 -7.41 0.12 -12.23
N ASN A 372 -7.07 -1.17 -12.21
CA ASN A 372 -5.68 -1.63 -12.10
C ASN A 372 -4.77 -0.94 -13.12
N GLY A 373 -3.55 -0.60 -12.71
CA GLY A 373 -2.63 0.08 -13.63
C GLY A 373 -1.37 0.58 -12.96
N TRP A 374 -0.47 1.03 -13.80
CA TRP A 374 0.76 1.71 -13.47
C TRP A 374 0.47 3.12 -12.99
N TYR A 375 0.99 3.48 -11.82
CA TYR A 375 0.77 4.76 -11.16
C TYR A 375 2.12 5.34 -10.72
N LEU A 376 2.34 6.62 -11.02
CA LEU A 376 3.55 7.34 -10.61
C LEU A 376 3.35 7.84 -9.17
N LEU A 377 3.81 7.08 -8.19
CA LEU A 377 3.73 7.48 -6.78
C LEU A 377 4.64 8.71 -6.51
N PRO A 378 4.26 9.62 -5.60
CA PRO A 378 5.01 10.87 -5.39
C PRO A 378 6.26 10.65 -4.52
N GLU A 379 7.43 10.41 -5.12
CA GLU A 379 8.66 10.11 -4.37
C GLU A 379 9.30 11.30 -3.62
N GLU A 380 9.06 12.54 -4.05
CA GLU A 380 9.80 13.73 -3.58
C GLU A 380 8.91 14.88 -3.07
N ILE A 381 7.66 14.61 -2.66
CA ILE A 381 6.76 15.65 -2.16
C ILE A 381 6.72 15.61 -0.62
N PRO A 382 7.26 16.62 0.10
CA PRO A 382 7.42 16.59 1.55
C PRO A 382 6.12 16.72 2.37
N TYR A 383 6.13 16.03 3.52
CA TYR A 383 5.34 16.10 4.77
C TYR A 383 4.01 16.88 4.75
N ASN A 384 2.91 16.13 4.94
CA ASN A 384 1.50 16.54 5.13
C ASN A 384 0.61 16.59 3.87
N LEU A 385 0.93 15.82 2.83
CA LEU A 385 0.13 15.74 1.61
C LEU A 385 -0.32 14.29 1.36
N THR A 386 -0.87 13.64 2.39
CA THR A 386 -1.08 12.19 2.33
C THR A 386 -2.17 11.81 1.35
N VAL A 387 -1.73 11.16 0.26
CA VAL A 387 -2.50 10.11 -0.39
C VAL A 387 -2.06 8.73 0.10
N VAL A 388 -0.85 8.57 0.62
CA VAL A 388 -0.35 7.34 1.22
C VAL A 388 -0.51 7.42 2.73
N GLU A 389 -1.24 6.47 3.32
CA GLU A 389 -1.28 6.30 4.77
C GLU A 389 -0.07 5.47 5.24
N GLY A 390 0.24 4.40 4.51
CA GLY A 390 1.40 3.55 4.78
C GLY A 390 1.43 2.31 3.90
N VAL A 391 2.56 1.60 3.92
CA VAL A 391 2.82 0.42 3.11
C VAL A 391 3.38 -0.70 3.98
N VAL A 392 2.71 -1.85 3.98
CA VAL A 392 3.25 -3.08 4.57
C VAL A 392 4.08 -3.81 3.52
N LEU A 393 5.36 -3.97 3.83
CA LEU A 393 6.43 -4.51 2.99
C LEU A 393 7.00 -5.80 3.59
N ASP A 394 7.85 -6.48 2.83
CA ASP A 394 8.56 -7.71 3.19
C ASP A 394 7.64 -8.86 3.63
N ILE A 395 6.45 -8.89 3.05
CA ILE A 395 5.45 -9.95 3.25
C ILE A 395 5.97 -11.24 2.62
N CYS A 396 5.87 -12.36 3.33
CA CYS A 396 6.34 -13.67 2.87
C CYS A 396 7.84 -13.74 2.51
N ARG A 397 8.67 -12.79 2.93
CA ARG A 397 10.10 -12.76 2.60
C ARG A 397 10.82 -13.98 3.17
N ASP A 398 11.50 -14.73 2.29
CA ASP A 398 12.29 -15.88 2.68
C ASP A 398 13.58 -15.45 3.43
N THR A 399 13.81 -16.03 4.60
CA THR A 399 15.00 -15.79 5.42
C THR A 399 16.02 -16.94 5.34
N THR A 400 15.72 -17.98 4.56
CA THR A 400 16.58 -19.17 4.38
C THR A 400 17.64 -18.98 3.30
N THR A 401 17.50 -17.97 2.44
CA THR A 401 18.39 -17.68 1.29
C THR A 401 19.26 -16.43 1.45
N VAL A 402 19.48 -15.90 2.66
CA VAL A 402 20.39 -14.76 2.86
C VAL A 402 21.85 -15.19 2.62
N SER A 403 22.24 -15.20 1.35
CA SER A 403 23.59 -14.92 0.92
C SER A 403 23.90 -13.49 1.35
N SER A 404 25.04 -13.38 2.04
CA SER A 404 25.67 -12.16 2.49
C SER A 404 25.76 -11.11 1.38
N HIS A 405 24.87 -10.13 1.34
CA HIS A 405 25.15 -8.81 0.76
C HIS A 405 24.29 -7.71 1.38
N ASN A 406 24.85 -7.16 2.47
CA ASN A 406 24.95 -5.73 2.83
C ASN A 406 24.82 -5.57 4.34
N LEU A 407 26.00 -5.57 4.97
CA LEU A 407 26.22 -5.12 6.33
C LEU A 407 25.82 -3.64 6.43
N GLN A 408 24.72 -3.35 7.14
CA GLN A 408 24.57 -2.08 7.83
C GLN A 408 24.90 -2.26 9.30
N ALA A 409 25.77 -1.39 9.82
CA ALA A 409 26.23 -1.38 11.20
C ALA A 409 25.08 -1.04 12.15
N GLY A 410 24.74 -1.95 13.08
CA GLY A 410 23.75 -1.68 14.12
C GLY A 410 23.05 -2.88 14.75
N GLN A 411 23.19 -4.09 14.20
CA GLN A 411 22.52 -5.28 14.74
C GLN A 411 23.27 -5.89 15.94
N ALA A 412 22.51 -6.50 16.87
CA ALA A 412 23.05 -7.25 17.98
C ALA A 412 23.90 -8.43 17.49
N LYS A 413 25.07 -8.63 18.10
CA LYS A 413 26.00 -9.69 17.73
C LYS A 413 25.86 -10.86 18.69
N VAL A 414 25.82 -12.09 18.16
CA VAL A 414 25.84 -13.30 18.98
C VAL A 414 27.17 -14.02 18.83
N PHE A 415 27.83 -14.30 19.95
CA PHE A 415 29.08 -15.05 19.96
C PHE A 415 29.25 -15.91 21.22
N PRO A 416 29.81 -17.13 21.12
CA PRO A 416 30.05 -17.84 19.86
C PRO A 416 28.73 -18.24 19.17
N ASN A 417 28.73 -18.29 17.84
CA ASN A 417 27.64 -18.83 17.05
C ASN A 417 28.25 -19.57 15.83
N PRO A 418 28.20 -20.91 15.76
CA PRO A 418 27.50 -21.82 16.68
C PRO A 418 28.08 -21.84 18.11
N THR A 419 27.25 -22.20 19.10
CA THR A 419 27.61 -22.33 20.53
C THR A 419 27.39 -23.75 21.05
N ALA A 420 28.12 -24.16 22.09
CA ALA A 420 27.83 -25.39 22.85
C ALA A 420 26.74 -25.19 23.95
N GLY A 421 26.10 -24.02 23.99
CA GLY A 421 25.06 -23.67 24.97
C GLY A 421 25.30 -22.33 25.67
N ARG A 422 26.55 -21.90 25.81
CA ARG A 422 26.90 -20.58 26.36
C ARG A 422 27.16 -19.57 25.26
N LEU A 423 26.41 -18.48 25.25
CA LEU A 423 26.56 -17.41 24.27
C LEU A 423 26.42 -16.03 24.90
N THR A 424 26.93 -15.02 24.23
CA THR A 424 26.71 -13.62 24.53
C THR A 424 25.98 -12.96 23.38
N ILE A 425 24.87 -12.32 23.68
CA ILE A 425 24.15 -11.40 22.80
C ILE A 425 24.63 -10.00 23.17
N ALA A 426 25.51 -9.41 22.37
CA ALA A 426 26.03 -8.06 22.56
C ALA A 426 25.21 -7.03 21.79
N PHE A 427 24.81 -5.97 22.48
CA PHE A 427 24.03 -4.88 21.93
C PHE A 427 24.96 -3.79 21.34
N PRO A 428 24.55 -3.03 20.31
CA PRO A 428 25.32 -1.88 19.81
C PRO A 428 25.54 -0.84 20.93
N ALA A 429 26.55 0.02 20.83
CA ALA A 429 27.04 0.84 21.94
C ALA A 429 26.17 2.04 22.38
N SER A 430 24.97 2.23 21.82
CA SER A 430 24.04 3.29 22.24
C SER A 430 22.55 2.91 22.08
N PRO A 431 22.05 1.78 22.63
CA PRO A 431 20.63 1.49 22.61
C PRO A 431 20.08 2.03 23.92
N GLY A 432 19.19 3.03 23.91
CA GLY A 432 18.40 3.34 25.10
C GLY A 432 17.93 2.02 25.76
N GLN A 433 18.04 1.95 27.09
CA GLN A 433 17.88 0.74 27.93
C GLN A 433 17.03 -0.38 27.27
N ILE A 434 17.58 -1.59 27.19
CA ILE A 434 16.89 -2.75 26.62
C ILE A 434 15.77 -3.19 27.57
N ASN A 435 14.53 -3.15 27.09
CA ASN A 435 13.35 -3.50 27.88
C ASN A 435 13.24 -5.01 28.09
N SER A 436 13.41 -5.82 27.03
CA SER A 436 13.45 -7.27 27.17
C SER A 436 14.25 -7.98 26.07
N VAL A 437 14.76 -9.17 26.40
CA VAL A 437 15.29 -10.15 25.45
C VAL A 437 14.55 -11.47 25.67
N LYS A 438 14.03 -12.06 24.60
CA LYS A 438 13.33 -13.34 24.61
C LYS A 438 14.01 -14.30 23.65
N ILE A 439 14.19 -15.56 24.04
CA ILE A 439 14.81 -16.62 23.23
C ILE A 439 13.77 -17.70 22.97
N TYR A 440 13.67 -18.16 21.74
CA TYR A 440 12.72 -19.16 21.28
C TYR A 440 13.45 -20.32 20.61
N ASN A 441 12.90 -21.52 20.70
CA ASN A 441 13.36 -22.64 19.88
C ASN A 441 12.81 -22.52 18.44
N ALA A 442 13.24 -23.42 17.56
CA ALA A 442 12.76 -23.47 16.17
C ALA A 442 11.24 -23.72 16.02
N ALA A 443 10.56 -24.19 17.06
CA ALA A 443 9.10 -24.37 17.09
C ALA A 443 8.36 -23.14 17.62
N GLY A 444 9.06 -22.02 17.89
CA GLY A 444 8.47 -20.80 18.41
C GLY A 444 8.14 -20.83 19.91
N CYS A 445 8.51 -21.88 20.64
CA CYS A 445 8.31 -21.93 22.08
C CYS A 445 9.33 -21.04 22.79
N LEU A 446 8.86 -20.19 23.71
CA LEU A 446 9.73 -19.36 24.55
C LEU A 446 10.58 -20.25 25.49
N ILE A 447 11.90 -20.09 25.40
CA ILE A 447 12.90 -20.85 26.16
C ILE A 447 13.43 -20.04 27.33
N GLU A 448 13.72 -18.76 27.10
CA GLU A 448 14.26 -17.86 28.13
C GLU A 448 13.80 -16.43 27.86
N SER A 449 13.61 -15.65 28.92
CA SER A 449 13.28 -14.22 28.84
C SER A 449 13.99 -13.46 29.93
N ARG A 450 14.49 -12.27 29.62
CA ARG A 450 15.03 -11.33 30.60
C ARG A 450 14.52 -9.93 30.32
N GLU A 451 14.12 -9.23 31.38
CA GLU A 451 13.67 -7.84 31.32
C GLU A 451 14.71 -6.88 31.90
N ASN A 452 14.58 -5.60 31.56
CA ASN A 452 15.32 -4.48 32.14
C ASN A 452 16.85 -4.67 32.10
N ILE A 453 17.39 -4.94 30.91
CA ILE A 453 18.83 -5.20 30.74
C ILE A 453 19.58 -3.87 30.67
N SER A 454 20.33 -3.57 31.74
CA SER A 454 21.16 -2.38 31.87
C SER A 454 22.59 -2.55 31.36
N SER A 455 23.03 -3.79 31.10
CA SER A 455 24.33 -4.11 30.53
C SER A 455 24.31 -4.12 29.00
N GLY A 456 25.42 -3.73 28.36
CA GLY A 456 25.58 -3.78 26.89
C GLY A 456 25.61 -5.20 26.29
N ALA A 457 25.33 -6.23 27.09
CA ALA A 457 25.23 -7.60 26.64
C ALA A 457 24.31 -8.44 27.56
N PHE A 458 23.80 -9.55 27.03
CA PHE A 458 23.09 -10.60 27.74
C PHE A 458 23.77 -11.95 27.48
N THR A 459 24.07 -12.73 28.53
CA THR A 459 24.82 -13.99 28.43
C THR A 459 24.03 -15.14 29.06
N PRO A 460 23.10 -15.77 28.31
CA PRO A 460 22.36 -16.93 28.78
C PRO A 460 23.23 -18.20 28.76
N ASP A 461 22.89 -19.16 29.64
CA ASP A 461 23.46 -20.51 29.63
C ASP A 461 22.35 -21.51 29.24
N LEU A 462 22.40 -21.95 27.98
CA LEU A 462 21.46 -22.88 27.36
C LEU A 462 22.11 -24.26 27.13
N SER A 463 23.13 -24.61 27.92
CA SER A 463 23.85 -25.89 27.78
C SER A 463 22.97 -27.12 28.03
N ASP A 464 21.85 -26.95 28.74
CA ASP A 464 20.85 -27.98 28.98
C ASP A 464 19.89 -28.18 27.78
N ARG A 465 19.90 -27.26 26.80
CA ARG A 465 18.97 -27.29 25.67
C ARG A 465 19.48 -28.16 24.52
N PRO A 466 18.57 -28.78 23.74
CA PRO A 466 18.95 -29.62 22.61
C PRO A 466 19.66 -28.82 21.52
N GLY A 467 20.55 -29.47 20.77
CA GLY A 467 21.19 -28.85 19.60
C GLY A 467 20.13 -28.48 18.54
N GLY A 468 20.30 -27.33 17.91
CA GLY A 468 19.32 -26.81 16.95
C GLY A 468 19.39 -25.30 16.77
N LEU A 469 18.48 -24.80 15.93
CA LEU A 469 18.30 -23.37 15.67
C LEU A 469 17.47 -22.72 16.78
N TYR A 470 17.93 -21.57 17.25
CA TYR A 470 17.24 -20.72 18.22
C TYR A 470 17.11 -19.31 17.65
N LEU A 471 16.00 -18.68 17.97
CA LEU A 471 15.69 -17.30 17.62
C LEU A 471 15.74 -16.45 18.89
N PHE A 472 16.11 -15.19 18.78
CA PHE A 472 15.95 -14.24 19.87
C PHE A 472 15.31 -12.95 19.38
N THR A 473 14.54 -12.31 20.25
CA THR A 473 14.00 -10.96 20.04
C THR A 473 14.50 -10.03 21.14
N ILE A 474 14.70 -8.77 20.79
CA ILE A 474 15.15 -7.70 21.68
C ILE A 474 14.14 -6.57 21.51
N CYS A 475 13.46 -6.20 22.59
CA CYS A 475 12.57 -5.04 22.64
C CYS A 475 13.25 -3.90 23.39
N ASN A 476 13.32 -2.71 22.79
CA ASN A 476 13.81 -1.51 23.46
C ASN A 476 12.67 -0.76 24.20
N GLN A 477 13.01 0.27 24.97
CA GLN A 477 12.01 1.08 25.70
C GLN A 477 11.00 1.85 24.82
N GLN A 478 11.29 2.02 23.52
CA GLN A 478 10.39 2.66 22.56
C GLN A 478 9.46 1.64 21.88
N GLY A 479 9.50 0.36 22.29
CA GLY A 479 8.70 -0.71 21.69
C GLY A 479 9.26 -1.27 20.38
N ARG A 480 10.42 -0.80 19.92
CA ARG A 480 11.07 -1.33 18.70
C ARG A 480 11.65 -2.70 19.00
N VAL A 481 11.27 -3.68 18.17
CA VAL A 481 11.75 -5.06 18.26
C VAL A 481 12.80 -5.32 17.19
N THR A 482 13.92 -5.93 17.58
CA THR A 482 14.91 -6.50 16.65
C THR A 482 15.05 -7.99 16.93
N SER A 483 15.33 -8.79 15.90
CA SER A 483 15.45 -10.24 16.02
C SER A 483 16.76 -10.75 15.44
N GLY A 484 17.18 -11.93 15.88
CA GLY A 484 18.32 -12.63 15.34
C GLY A 484 18.25 -14.12 15.64
N LYS A 485 19.27 -14.86 15.19
CA LYS A 485 19.34 -16.32 15.32
C LYS A 485 20.71 -16.81 15.74
N PHE A 486 20.74 -17.91 16.46
CA PHE A 486 21.97 -18.65 16.77
C PHE A 486 21.73 -20.15 16.76
N VAL A 487 22.81 -20.91 16.62
CA VAL A 487 22.77 -22.38 16.57
C VAL A 487 23.47 -22.93 17.80
N ILE A 488 22.79 -23.82 18.53
CA ILE A 488 23.44 -24.69 19.51
C ILE A 488 23.94 -25.92 18.76
N SER A 489 25.26 -26.07 18.63
CA SER A 489 25.91 -27.26 18.07
C SER A 489 26.50 -28.08 19.20
N ARG A 490 26.26 -29.38 19.19
CA ARG A 490 26.91 -30.33 20.10
C ARG A 490 28.04 -31.06 19.40
#